data_AF-A0A5K1UWH5-F1
#
_entry.id   AF-A0A5K1UWH5-F1
#
_cell.length_a   1.000
_cell.length_b   1.000
_cell.length_c   1.000
_cell.angle_alpha   90.00
_cell.angle_beta   90.00
_cell.angle_gamma   90.00
#
_symmetry.space_group_name_H-M   'P 1'
#
loop_
_entity.id
_entity.type
_entity.pdbx_description
1 polymer ?
#
loop_
_entity_poly.entity_id
_entity_poly.type
_entity_poly.pdbx_seq_one_letter_code
_entity_poly.pdbx_strand_id
1 'polypeptide(L)'
;MSISNDGKRMRGNNERRIKRDKPYNKRKKQIVSSEDILNDQLEKIFDRVILPDELVEIRYEVMKRVEHVLNLNYVDFMFKGQVYGSTHYGLCLKDGDLDICCTSQSGRQVNPIILESFADCFKRSKFEIKNVIETAKVPIIKMVDLETKVKIDLSFNQPVAQIHSEFFYTMITCVKHFRIVAVLLKYWLKIRNLNCPFKGGLSSAALCFMICHYFTTFDPPLFPSDFRYYLVPPCELRILGTKLSAQVTMQHTPASLVKGFFDYYKNFDFDYPIQPTLGELPENYFLVPAVMTVLDPISLVNCTKGVSMDGLKAFKMELTRASKILNEENDFNKLLEKPVPFPE
;
A
#
# COMPACT_ATOMS: atom_id res chain seq x y z
N MET A 1 43.97 -12.91 -25.10
CA MET A 1 43.08 -11.74 -25.16
C MET A 1 41.67 -12.25 -25.32
N SER A 2 40.95 -12.30 -24.20
CA SER A 2 39.58 -12.80 -24.07
C SER A 2 38.60 -11.63 -24.11
N ILE A 3 37.60 -11.70 -24.98
CA ILE A 3 36.39 -10.88 -24.85
C ILE A 3 35.20 -11.83 -24.98
N SER A 4 34.67 -12.24 -23.83
CA SER A 4 33.38 -12.91 -23.69
C SER A 4 32.30 -11.84 -23.59
N ASN A 5 31.41 -11.82 -24.58
CA ASN A 5 30.17 -11.05 -24.58
C ASN A 5 29.16 -11.68 -23.63
N ASP A 6 29.03 -11.17 -22.41
CA ASP A 6 27.91 -11.47 -21.53
C ASP A 6 26.87 -10.34 -21.60
N GLY A 7 25.93 -10.53 -22.53
CA GLY A 7 24.68 -9.77 -22.57
C GLY A 7 23.84 -10.09 -21.33
N LYS A 8 23.88 -9.20 -20.33
CA LYS A 8 22.88 -9.17 -19.26
C LYS A 8 21.52 -8.78 -19.83
N ARG A 9 20.76 -9.78 -20.29
CA ARG A 9 19.31 -9.69 -20.49
C ARG A 9 18.67 -9.34 -19.14
N MET A 10 18.10 -8.14 -19.03
CA MET A 10 17.19 -7.81 -17.93
C MET A 10 16.02 -8.80 -17.95
N ARG A 11 15.97 -9.70 -16.95
CA ARG A 11 14.81 -10.57 -16.73
C ARG A 11 13.63 -9.69 -16.33
N GLY A 12 12.50 -9.84 -17.03
CA GLY A 12 11.30 -9.04 -16.84
C GLY A 12 10.71 -9.20 -15.43
N ASN A 13 10.29 -8.08 -14.84
CA ASN A 13 9.67 -7.96 -13.51
C ASN A 13 8.29 -8.66 -13.37
N ASN A 14 7.82 -9.44 -14.34
CA ASN A 14 6.46 -10.01 -14.32
C ASN A 14 6.29 -11.25 -13.42
N GLU A 15 7.36 -11.83 -12.88
CA GLU A 15 7.29 -13.11 -12.12
C GLU A 15 7.11 -12.95 -10.60
N ARG A 16 7.18 -11.73 -10.05
CA ARG A 16 7.07 -11.47 -8.59
C ARG A 16 5.66 -11.06 -8.18
N ARG A 17 4.69 -11.97 -8.28
CA ARG A 17 3.30 -11.70 -7.87
C ARG A 17 2.95 -12.41 -6.56
N ILE A 18 2.37 -11.67 -5.62
CA ILE A 18 1.81 -12.23 -4.39
C ILE A 18 0.51 -12.96 -4.75
N LYS A 19 0.61 -14.28 -4.93
CA LYS A 19 -0.57 -15.15 -5.08
C LYS A 19 -1.47 -15.03 -3.85
N ARG A 20 -2.77 -15.23 -4.00
CA ARG A 20 -3.70 -15.23 -2.86
C ARG A 20 -3.20 -16.13 -1.75
N ASP A 21 -3.34 -15.66 -0.51
CA ASP A 21 -3.04 -16.48 0.65
C ASP A 21 -3.95 -17.71 0.62
N LYS A 22 -3.40 -18.88 0.98
CA LYS A 22 -4.24 -20.06 1.20
C LYS A 22 -5.14 -19.78 2.40
N PRO A 23 -6.43 -20.14 2.36
CA PRO A 23 -7.33 -19.98 3.49
C PRO A 23 -6.72 -20.60 4.74
N TYR A 24 -6.95 -19.97 5.90
CA TYR A 24 -6.48 -20.45 7.18
C TYR A 24 -6.90 -21.92 7.34
N ASN A 25 -5.89 -22.77 7.57
CA ASN A 25 -6.07 -24.22 7.54
C ASN A 25 -6.92 -24.65 8.75
N LYS A 26 -8.23 -24.82 8.56
CA LYS A 26 -9.14 -25.41 9.54
C LYS A 26 -8.68 -26.84 9.84
N ARG A 27 -7.76 -27.02 10.79
CA ARG A 27 -7.58 -28.34 11.41
C ARG A 27 -8.96 -28.73 11.93
N LYS A 28 -9.47 -29.89 11.50
CA LYS A 28 -10.71 -30.50 11.99
C LYS A 28 -10.63 -30.66 13.51
N LYS A 29 -10.95 -29.62 14.26
CA LYS A 29 -11.30 -29.66 15.66
C LYS A 29 -12.65 -28.97 15.77
N GLN A 30 -13.63 -29.78 16.14
CA GLN A 30 -15.03 -29.45 16.27
C GLN A 30 -15.24 -28.64 17.56
N ILE A 31 -14.65 -27.45 17.61
CA ILE A 31 -14.86 -26.40 18.61
C ILE A 31 -14.85 -25.09 17.82
N VAL A 32 -16.00 -24.44 17.67
CA VAL A 32 -16.10 -23.12 17.06
C VAL A 32 -15.82 -22.11 18.16
N SER A 33 -14.55 -21.72 18.37
CA SER A 33 -14.23 -20.66 19.32
C SER A 33 -14.75 -19.31 18.82
N SER A 34 -14.93 -18.33 19.71
CA SER A 34 -15.29 -16.96 19.30
C SER A 34 -14.27 -16.39 18.30
N GLU A 35 -12.98 -16.69 18.48
CA GLU A 35 -11.92 -16.28 17.55
C GLU A 35 -12.06 -16.97 16.18
N ASP A 36 -12.46 -18.25 16.12
CA ASP A 36 -12.70 -18.96 14.86
C ASP A 36 -13.86 -18.35 14.06
N ILE A 37 -14.93 -17.93 14.76
CA ILE A 37 -16.08 -17.23 14.14
C ILE A 37 -15.61 -15.93 13.50
N LEU A 38 -14.82 -15.15 14.23
CA LEU A 38 -14.33 -13.86 13.73
C LEU A 38 -13.38 -14.07 12.55
N ASN A 39 -12.47 -15.05 12.62
CA ASN A 39 -11.59 -15.39 11.50
C ASN A 39 -12.37 -15.74 10.23
N ASP A 40 -13.42 -16.56 10.33
CA ASP A 40 -14.28 -16.92 9.19
C ASP A 40 -14.98 -15.68 8.59
N GLN A 41 -15.41 -14.73 9.42
CA GLN A 41 -15.93 -13.44 8.95
C GLN A 41 -14.86 -12.63 8.21
N LEU A 42 -13.66 -12.51 8.79
CA LEU A 42 -12.56 -11.75 8.20
C LEU A 42 -12.12 -12.30 6.85
N GLU A 43 -12.03 -13.63 6.70
CA GLU A 43 -11.68 -14.27 5.43
C GLU A 43 -12.73 -14.00 4.35
N LYS A 44 -14.02 -14.15 4.69
CA LYS A 44 -15.11 -13.84 3.76
C LYS A 44 -15.09 -12.39 3.29
N ILE A 45 -14.81 -11.47 4.21
CA ILE A 45 -14.72 -10.04 3.90
C ILE A 45 -13.48 -9.76 3.04
N PHE A 46 -12.33 -10.36 3.38
CA PHE A 46 -11.11 -10.26 2.60
C PHE A 46 -11.36 -10.66 1.14
N ASP A 47 -11.92 -11.85 0.90
CA ASP A 47 -12.24 -12.34 -0.46
C ASP A 47 -13.26 -11.45 -1.19
N ARG A 48 -14.18 -10.83 -0.44
CA ARG A 48 -15.16 -9.88 -0.99
C ARG A 48 -14.50 -8.59 -1.46
N VAL A 49 -13.46 -8.08 -0.79
CA VAL A 49 -12.93 -6.72 -1.01
C VAL A 49 -11.60 -6.67 -1.75
N ILE A 50 -10.76 -7.71 -1.67
CA ILE A 50 -9.47 -7.79 -2.35
C ILE A 50 -9.66 -7.87 -3.86
N LEU A 51 -8.79 -7.19 -4.63
CA LEU A 51 -8.78 -7.28 -6.08
C LEU A 51 -8.40 -8.72 -6.53
N PRO A 52 -9.25 -9.40 -7.31
CA PRO A 52 -8.95 -10.71 -7.87
C PRO A 52 -7.74 -10.69 -8.81
N ASP A 53 -6.94 -11.77 -8.79
CA ASP A 53 -5.76 -11.95 -9.65
C ASP A 53 -6.06 -11.72 -11.14
N GLU A 54 -7.21 -12.20 -11.64
CA GLU A 54 -7.65 -11.94 -13.03
C GLU A 54 -7.80 -10.45 -13.34
N LEU A 55 -8.32 -9.66 -12.39
CA LEU A 55 -8.46 -8.21 -12.53
C LEU A 55 -7.12 -7.49 -12.32
N VAL A 56 -6.15 -8.11 -11.62
CA VAL A 56 -4.77 -7.63 -11.56
C VAL A 56 -4.13 -7.74 -12.95
N GLU A 57 -4.29 -8.86 -13.66
CA GLU A 57 -3.74 -9.03 -15.02
C GLU A 57 -4.24 -7.93 -15.97
N ILE A 58 -5.55 -7.66 -15.95
CA ILE A 58 -6.16 -6.60 -16.75
C ILE A 58 -5.49 -5.24 -16.50
N ARG A 59 -5.08 -4.95 -15.25
CA ARG A 59 -4.38 -3.70 -14.92
C ARG A 59 -2.99 -3.60 -15.54
N TYR A 60 -2.27 -4.72 -15.69
CA TYR A 60 -0.99 -4.72 -16.39
C TYR A 60 -1.18 -4.50 -17.90
N GLU A 61 -2.26 -5.03 -18.49
CA GLU A 61 -2.62 -4.75 -19.88
C GLU A 61 -3.02 -3.28 -20.09
N VAL A 62 -3.78 -2.69 -19.15
CA VAL A 62 -4.07 -1.25 -19.13
C VAL A 62 -2.77 -0.44 -19.09
N MET A 63 -1.82 -0.80 -18.23
CA MET A 63 -0.51 -0.14 -18.17
C MET A 63 0.24 -0.23 -19.50
N LYS A 64 0.17 -1.38 -20.18
CA LYS A 64 0.76 -1.54 -21.52
C LYS A 64 0.10 -0.67 -22.58
N ARG A 65 -1.22 -0.48 -22.54
CA ARG A 65 -1.90 0.49 -23.41
C ARG A 65 -1.45 1.92 -23.12
N VAL A 66 -1.30 2.29 -21.84
CA VAL A 66 -0.78 3.60 -21.45
C VAL A 66 0.65 3.83 -21.97
N GLU A 67 1.55 2.85 -21.79
CA GLU A 67 2.93 2.85 -22.33
C GLU A 67 2.91 3.01 -23.86
N HIS A 68 1.99 2.32 -24.55
CA HIS A 68 1.85 2.37 -26.00
C HIS A 68 1.40 3.75 -26.51
N VAL A 69 0.36 4.34 -25.92
CA VAL A 69 -0.16 5.66 -26.33
C VAL A 69 0.93 6.73 -26.20
N LEU A 70 1.68 6.75 -25.09
CA LEU A 70 2.78 7.69 -24.91
C LEU A 70 3.86 7.49 -25.97
N ASN A 71 4.29 6.25 -26.22
CA ASN A 71 5.35 5.98 -27.19
C ASN A 71 4.94 6.17 -28.65
N LEU A 72 3.64 6.12 -28.98
CA LEU A 72 3.16 6.49 -30.32
C LEU A 72 3.24 8.00 -30.59
N ASN A 73 3.02 8.82 -29.56
CA ASN A 73 2.94 10.27 -29.69
C ASN A 73 4.26 10.98 -29.33
N TYR A 74 5.11 10.35 -28.50
CA TYR A 74 6.36 10.90 -27.96
C TYR A 74 7.48 9.85 -28.00
N VAL A 75 7.82 9.42 -29.22
CA VAL A 75 8.83 8.38 -29.50
C VAL A 75 10.21 8.69 -28.91
N ASP A 76 10.56 9.97 -28.78
CA ASP A 76 11.84 10.46 -28.30
C ASP A 76 12.04 10.28 -26.78
N PHE A 77 10.97 10.10 -26.01
CA PHE A 77 11.05 9.81 -24.57
C PHE A 77 11.35 8.34 -24.28
N MET A 78 10.95 7.43 -25.19
CA MET A 78 11.07 5.97 -24.99
C MET A 78 10.50 5.55 -23.62
N PHE A 79 9.24 5.90 -23.36
CA PHE A 79 8.63 5.68 -22.05
C PHE A 79 8.56 4.20 -21.67
N LYS A 80 8.91 3.93 -20.42
CA LYS A 80 8.70 2.63 -19.77
C LYS A 80 7.65 2.76 -18.68
N GLY A 81 6.53 2.07 -18.84
CA GLY A 81 5.47 1.98 -17.85
C GLY A 81 5.75 0.92 -16.79
N GLN A 82 5.46 1.24 -15.54
CA GLN A 82 5.55 0.34 -14.41
C GLN A 82 4.33 0.54 -13.50
N VAL A 83 3.65 -0.56 -13.17
CA VAL A 83 2.63 -0.56 -12.11
C VAL A 83 3.34 -0.47 -10.77
N TYR A 84 2.91 0.47 -9.92
CA TYR A 84 3.38 0.61 -8.54
C TYR A 84 2.19 0.59 -7.58
N GLY A 85 2.45 0.86 -6.30
CA GLY A 85 1.37 1.03 -5.35
C GLY A 85 0.62 -0.27 -5.07
N SER A 86 -0.63 -0.14 -4.61
CA SER A 86 -1.35 -1.26 -4.02
C SER A 86 -1.68 -2.40 -4.99
N THR A 87 -1.73 -2.11 -6.29
CA THR A 87 -1.83 -3.16 -7.33
C THR A 87 -0.57 -4.01 -7.37
N HIS A 88 0.61 -3.39 -7.32
CA HIS A 88 1.90 -4.07 -7.41
C HIS A 88 2.16 -4.98 -6.20
N TYR A 89 2.00 -4.44 -4.98
CA TYR A 89 2.29 -5.19 -3.75
C TYR A 89 1.08 -5.94 -3.18
N GLY A 90 -0.01 -6.11 -3.94
CA GLY A 90 -1.08 -7.05 -3.60
C GLY A 90 -2.08 -6.62 -2.51
N LEU A 91 -2.20 -5.32 -2.23
CA LEU A 91 -3.17 -4.74 -1.28
C LEU A 91 -4.26 -3.89 -1.96
N CYS A 92 -4.46 -4.07 -3.27
CA CYS A 92 -5.47 -3.32 -4.00
C CYS A 92 -6.88 -3.81 -3.65
N LEU A 93 -7.77 -2.89 -3.31
CA LEU A 93 -9.20 -3.19 -3.19
C LEU A 93 -9.83 -3.25 -4.58
N LYS A 94 -10.95 -3.96 -4.76
CA LYS A 94 -11.63 -4.10 -6.07
C LYS A 94 -11.92 -2.76 -6.76
N ASP A 95 -12.22 -1.73 -5.98
CA ASP A 95 -12.54 -0.39 -6.46
C ASP A 95 -11.39 0.63 -6.29
N GLY A 96 -10.20 0.14 -5.94
CA GLY A 96 -8.98 0.94 -5.85
C GLY A 96 -8.46 1.36 -7.22
N ASP A 97 -7.72 2.47 -7.27
CA ASP A 97 -7.16 2.99 -8.52
C ASP A 97 -5.90 2.19 -8.93
N LEU A 98 -5.52 2.30 -10.20
CA LEU A 98 -4.30 1.74 -10.77
C LEU A 98 -3.23 2.82 -10.83
N ASP A 99 -2.18 2.66 -10.02
CA ASP A 99 -1.04 3.56 -9.99
C ASP A 99 0.00 3.16 -11.06
N ILE A 100 0.26 4.05 -12.02
CA ILE A 100 1.25 3.84 -13.09
C ILE A 100 2.33 4.93 -13.01
N CYS A 101 3.60 4.52 -13.07
CA CYS A 101 4.72 5.43 -13.27
C CYS A 101 5.31 5.18 -14.65
N CYS A 102 5.38 6.21 -15.49
CA CYS A 102 6.09 6.18 -16.76
C CYS A 102 7.44 6.89 -16.63
N THR A 103 8.52 6.18 -16.94
CA THR A 103 9.89 6.71 -16.86
C THR A 103 10.48 6.82 -18.25
N SER A 104 10.97 8.02 -18.58
CA SER A 104 11.70 8.28 -19.82
C SER A 104 13.02 7.50 -19.84
N GLN A 105 13.23 6.65 -20.85
CA GLN A 105 14.48 5.89 -20.99
C GLN A 105 15.53 6.65 -21.79
N SER A 106 15.16 7.73 -22.49
CA SER A 106 16.10 8.58 -23.23
C SER A 106 16.81 9.62 -22.37
N GLY A 107 16.49 9.70 -21.07
CA GLY A 107 17.00 10.71 -20.14
C GLY A 107 16.25 12.05 -20.21
N ARG A 108 15.28 12.20 -21.13
CA ARG A 108 14.42 13.39 -21.22
C ARG A 108 13.55 13.54 -19.98
N GLN A 109 13.54 14.72 -19.39
CA GLN A 109 12.69 15.02 -18.25
C GLN A 109 11.26 15.35 -18.70
N VAL A 110 10.27 14.85 -17.97
CA VAL A 110 8.87 15.22 -18.17
C VAL A 110 8.62 16.52 -17.41
N ASN A 111 8.38 17.60 -18.14
CA ASN A 111 7.98 18.88 -17.56
C ASN A 111 6.48 18.85 -17.22
N PRO A 112 6.00 19.35 -16.08
CA PRO A 112 4.58 19.44 -15.79
C PRO A 112 3.75 20.10 -16.92
N ILE A 113 4.31 21.08 -17.63
CA ILE A 113 3.66 21.80 -18.73
C ILE A 113 3.22 20.89 -19.89
N ILE A 114 3.90 19.74 -20.09
CA ILE A 114 3.55 18.81 -21.18
C ILE A 114 2.45 17.80 -20.80
N LEU A 115 1.95 17.83 -19.55
CA LEU A 115 0.95 16.87 -19.07
C LEU A 115 -0.41 17.05 -19.75
N GLU A 116 -0.85 18.29 -20.01
CA GLU A 116 -2.07 18.53 -20.80
C GLU A 116 -1.95 17.94 -22.22
N SER A 117 -0.77 18.04 -22.82
CA SER A 117 -0.51 17.47 -24.15
C SER A 117 -0.60 15.93 -24.14
N PHE A 118 -0.06 15.29 -23.09
CA PHE A 118 -0.25 13.86 -22.86
C PHE A 118 -1.72 13.50 -22.64
N ALA A 119 -2.44 14.29 -21.85
CA ALA A 119 -3.86 14.09 -21.60
C ALA A 119 -4.68 14.11 -22.89
N ASP A 120 -4.36 15.01 -23.83
CA ASP A 120 -5.01 15.05 -25.15
C ASP A 120 -4.73 13.81 -26.00
N CYS A 121 -3.52 13.24 -25.94
CA CYS A 121 -3.21 11.96 -26.60
C CYS A 121 -4.08 10.82 -26.06
N PHE A 122 -4.29 10.78 -24.74
CA PHE A 122 -5.15 9.79 -24.09
C PHE A 122 -6.63 9.97 -24.43
N LYS A 123 -7.15 11.21 -24.49
CA LYS A 123 -8.53 11.50 -24.97
C LYS A 123 -8.80 10.89 -26.35
N ARG A 124 -7.80 10.94 -27.26
CA ARG A 124 -7.86 10.33 -28.60
C ARG A 124 -7.74 8.80 -28.61
N SER A 125 -7.38 8.19 -27.48
CA SER A 125 -6.97 6.77 -27.39
C SER A 125 -7.83 5.93 -26.43
N LYS A 126 -9.15 6.15 -26.41
CA LYS A 126 -10.13 5.43 -25.55
C LYS A 126 -9.87 5.58 -24.03
N PHE A 127 -9.28 6.69 -23.59
CA PHE A 127 -9.22 7.06 -22.18
C PHE A 127 -10.06 8.31 -21.93
N GLU A 128 -10.69 8.38 -20.77
CA GLU A 128 -11.38 9.58 -20.28
C GLU A 128 -10.51 10.29 -19.25
N ILE A 129 -10.14 11.54 -19.50
CA ILE A 129 -9.39 12.35 -18.54
C ILE A 129 -10.34 12.91 -17.48
N LYS A 130 -10.05 12.62 -16.22
CA LYS A 130 -10.81 13.11 -15.06
C LYS A 130 -10.19 14.37 -14.47
N ASN A 131 -8.87 14.43 -14.39
CA ASN A 131 -8.15 15.59 -13.88
C ASN A 131 -6.68 15.55 -14.30
N VAL A 132 -6.05 16.72 -14.43
CA VAL A 132 -4.60 16.87 -14.59
C VAL A 132 -4.12 17.73 -13.41
N ILE A 133 -3.27 17.16 -12.56
CA ILE A 133 -2.78 17.79 -11.34
C ILE A 133 -1.30 18.12 -11.56
N GLU A 134 -1.01 19.33 -12.03
CA GLU A 134 0.35 19.74 -12.40
C GLU A 134 1.15 20.36 -11.25
N THR A 135 0.46 21.00 -10.31
CA THR A 135 1.06 21.84 -9.25
C THR A 135 1.42 21.09 -7.98
N ALA A 136 1.09 19.80 -7.89
CA ALA A 136 1.45 18.96 -6.75
C ALA A 136 2.93 18.57 -6.78
N LYS A 137 3.47 18.15 -5.63
CA LYS A 137 4.85 17.63 -5.52
C LYS A 137 5.15 16.52 -6.53
N VAL A 138 4.14 15.70 -6.82
CA VAL A 138 4.17 14.68 -7.87
C VAL A 138 3.03 15.01 -8.83
N PRO A 139 3.34 15.48 -10.05
CA PRO A 139 2.32 15.72 -11.06
C PRO A 139 1.65 14.42 -11.51
N ILE A 140 0.32 14.44 -11.63
CA ILE A 140 -0.49 13.23 -11.91
C ILE A 140 -1.57 13.54 -12.96
N ILE A 141 -1.73 12.62 -13.92
CA ILE A 141 -2.91 12.56 -14.80
C ILE A 141 -3.86 11.51 -14.25
N LYS A 142 -5.05 11.94 -13.83
CA LYS A 142 -6.13 11.05 -13.39
C LYS A 142 -7.04 10.74 -14.57
N MET A 143 -7.21 9.47 -14.90
CA MET A 143 -8.00 9.06 -16.06
C MET A 143 -8.70 7.72 -15.85
N VAL A 144 -9.58 7.35 -16.77
CA VAL A 144 -10.27 6.07 -16.79
C VAL A 144 -10.05 5.41 -18.14
N ASP A 145 -9.60 4.16 -18.14
CA ASP A 145 -9.60 3.33 -19.35
C ASP A 145 -11.05 2.97 -19.72
N LEU A 146 -11.53 3.43 -20.87
CA LEU A 146 -12.94 3.30 -21.22
C LEU A 146 -13.34 1.86 -21.53
N GLU A 147 -12.37 1.00 -21.87
CA GLU A 147 -12.59 -0.42 -22.16
C GLU A 147 -12.83 -1.23 -20.88
N THR A 148 -11.95 -1.09 -19.89
CA THR A 148 -11.99 -1.90 -18.65
C THR A 148 -12.62 -1.18 -17.46
N LYS A 149 -12.90 0.13 -17.59
CA LYS A 149 -13.36 1.03 -16.53
C LYS A 149 -12.37 1.19 -15.35
N VAL A 150 -11.11 0.77 -15.53
CA VAL A 150 -10.06 0.95 -14.53
C VAL A 150 -9.73 2.43 -14.40
N LYS A 151 -9.83 2.96 -13.17
CA LYS A 151 -9.34 4.28 -12.78
C LYS A 151 -7.83 4.26 -12.65
N ILE A 152 -7.16 5.28 -13.14
CA ILE A 152 -5.70 5.34 -13.29
C ILE A 152 -5.18 6.65 -12.70
N ASP A 153 -4.16 6.54 -11.85
CA ASP A 153 -3.30 7.64 -11.43
C ASP A 153 -1.95 7.49 -12.15
N LEU A 154 -1.74 8.26 -13.22
CA LEU A 154 -0.51 8.22 -14.02
C LEU A 154 0.46 9.32 -13.56
N SER A 155 1.66 8.90 -13.18
CA SER A 155 2.77 9.75 -12.74
C SER A 155 4.01 9.52 -13.61
N PHE A 156 5.00 10.40 -13.50
CA PHE A 156 6.22 10.33 -14.29
C PHE A 156 7.48 10.44 -13.43
N ASN A 157 8.51 9.69 -13.80
CA ASN A 157 9.84 9.71 -13.18
C ASN A 157 9.80 9.64 -11.63
N GLN A 158 9.06 8.68 -11.06
CA GLN A 158 8.92 8.48 -9.62
C GLN A 158 9.72 7.25 -9.10
N PRO A 159 11.06 7.33 -8.96
CA PRO A 159 11.86 6.19 -8.51
C PRO A 159 11.51 5.77 -7.07
N VAL A 160 11.22 6.74 -6.19
CA VAL A 160 10.83 6.48 -4.79
C VAL A 160 9.57 5.60 -4.70
N ALA A 161 8.61 5.77 -5.61
CA ALA A 161 7.39 4.97 -5.63
C ALA A 161 7.65 3.48 -5.92
N GLN A 162 8.68 3.18 -6.72
CA GLN A 162 9.12 1.80 -6.96
C GLN A 162 9.77 1.20 -5.72
N ILE A 163 10.63 1.98 -5.04
CA ILE A 163 11.28 1.57 -3.79
C ILE A 163 10.22 1.27 -2.71
N HIS A 164 9.20 2.13 -2.57
CA HIS A 164 8.06 1.90 -1.67
C HIS A 164 7.32 0.60 -2.00
N SER A 165 7.15 0.32 -3.30
CA SER A 165 6.44 -0.87 -3.76
C SER A 165 7.22 -2.15 -3.43
N GLU A 166 8.54 -2.17 -3.66
CA GLU A 166 9.40 -3.31 -3.30
C GLU A 166 9.47 -3.49 -1.77
N PHE A 167 9.52 -2.39 -1.02
CA PHE A 167 9.49 -2.43 0.44
C PHE A 167 8.20 -3.08 0.97
N PHE A 168 7.03 -2.58 0.57
CA PHE A 168 5.76 -3.15 1.01
C PHE A 168 5.59 -4.58 0.53
N TYR A 169 5.96 -4.89 -0.71
CA TYR A 169 5.96 -6.27 -1.22
C TYR A 169 6.75 -7.18 -0.27
N THR A 170 7.95 -6.76 0.11
CA THR A 170 8.80 -7.50 1.05
C THR A 170 8.13 -7.67 2.41
N MET A 171 7.64 -6.60 3.03
CA MET A 171 6.95 -6.65 4.33
C MET A 171 5.79 -7.65 4.33
N ILE A 172 5.00 -7.61 3.26
CA ILE A 172 3.83 -8.46 3.09
C ILE A 172 4.23 -9.92 2.96
N THR A 173 5.30 -10.21 2.21
CA THR A 173 5.79 -11.59 2.02
C THR A 173 6.52 -12.15 3.25
N CYS A 174 7.05 -11.29 4.12
CA CYS A 174 7.79 -11.72 5.31
C CYS A 174 6.88 -12.19 6.46
N VAL A 175 5.64 -11.68 6.57
CA VAL A 175 4.75 -11.96 7.71
C VAL A 175 3.44 -12.60 7.26
N LYS A 176 3.17 -13.83 7.76
CA LYS A 176 2.13 -14.77 7.29
C LYS A 176 0.67 -14.24 7.28
N HIS A 177 0.36 -13.12 7.91
CA HIS A 177 -1.00 -12.54 7.91
C HIS A 177 -1.02 -11.04 7.60
N PHE A 178 0.12 -10.46 7.18
CA PHE A 178 0.21 -9.03 6.90
C PHE A 178 -0.81 -8.61 5.84
N ARG A 179 -0.91 -9.38 4.76
CA ARG A 179 -1.78 -9.06 3.63
C ARG A 179 -3.24 -8.93 4.04
N ILE A 180 -3.78 -9.93 4.73
CA ILE A 180 -5.18 -9.94 5.18
C ILE A 180 -5.45 -8.81 6.18
N VAL A 181 -4.56 -8.60 7.16
CA VAL A 181 -4.67 -7.50 8.14
C VAL A 181 -4.68 -6.14 7.41
N ALA A 182 -3.74 -5.91 6.51
CA ALA A 182 -3.61 -4.65 5.79
C ALA A 182 -4.80 -4.37 4.85
N VAL A 183 -5.32 -5.39 4.16
CA VAL A 183 -6.51 -5.24 3.30
C VAL A 183 -7.75 -4.90 4.14
N LEU A 184 -7.96 -5.60 5.25
CA LEU A 184 -9.13 -5.39 6.12
C LEU A 184 -9.10 -4.02 6.79
N LEU A 185 -7.95 -3.61 7.34
CA LEU A 185 -7.78 -2.29 7.94
C LEU A 185 -7.88 -1.18 6.89
N LYS A 186 -7.33 -1.39 5.68
CA LYS A 186 -7.48 -0.43 4.57
C LYS A 186 -8.94 -0.28 4.15
N TYR A 187 -9.69 -1.37 4.10
CA TYR A 187 -11.12 -1.35 3.79
C TYR A 187 -11.92 -0.65 4.90
N TRP A 188 -11.66 -0.95 6.17
CA TRP A 188 -12.24 -0.22 7.31
C TRP A 188 -11.97 1.28 7.22
N LEU A 189 -10.71 1.69 7.05
CA LEU A 189 -10.31 3.10 6.96
C LEU A 189 -11.04 3.83 5.82
N LYS A 190 -11.26 3.12 4.70
CA LYS A 190 -12.03 3.62 3.57
C LYS A 190 -13.52 3.79 3.90
N ILE A 191 -14.17 2.77 4.46
CA ILE A 191 -15.60 2.78 4.78
C ILE A 191 -15.94 3.85 5.83
N ARG A 192 -15.01 4.13 6.74
CA ARG A 192 -15.16 5.19 7.75
C ARG A 192 -14.77 6.59 7.23
N ASN A 193 -14.48 6.74 5.94
CA ASN A 193 -14.07 7.99 5.30
C ASN A 193 -12.80 8.63 5.91
N LEU A 194 -11.92 7.81 6.49
CA LEU A 194 -10.67 8.25 7.11
C LEU A 194 -9.48 8.16 6.14
N ASN A 195 -9.61 7.40 5.04
CA ASN A 195 -8.59 7.26 4.01
C ASN A 195 -8.67 8.42 2.99
N CYS A 196 -8.45 9.65 3.44
CA CYS A 196 -8.60 10.86 2.63
C CYS A 196 -7.49 11.90 2.91
N PRO A 197 -6.23 11.67 2.47
CA PRO A 197 -5.10 12.55 2.77
C PRO A 197 -5.33 14.02 2.41
N PHE A 198 -5.99 14.29 1.29
CA PHE A 198 -6.31 15.65 0.84
C PHE A 198 -7.31 16.40 1.73
N LYS A 199 -8.05 15.68 2.58
CA LYS A 199 -9.02 16.23 3.55
C LYS A 199 -8.54 16.07 4.99
N GLY A 200 -7.25 15.84 5.20
CA GLY A 200 -6.69 15.68 6.54
C GLY A 200 -6.80 14.29 7.16
N GLY A 201 -7.13 13.26 6.36
CA GLY A 201 -7.17 11.86 6.79
C GLY A 201 -5.85 11.11 6.58
N LEU A 202 -5.82 9.82 6.90
CA LEU A 202 -4.66 8.95 6.71
C LEU A 202 -4.51 8.49 5.26
N SER A 203 -3.27 8.22 4.85
CA SER A 203 -3.00 7.54 3.58
C SER A 203 -2.92 6.03 3.79
N SER A 204 -3.15 5.27 2.71
CA SER A 204 -2.98 3.81 2.75
C SER A 204 -1.53 3.39 3.04
N ALA A 205 -0.53 4.20 2.63
CA ALA A 205 0.87 3.95 2.95
C ALA A 205 1.16 4.18 4.43
N ALA A 206 0.66 5.27 5.02
CA ALA A 206 0.79 5.54 6.45
C ALA A 206 0.18 4.39 7.28
N LEU A 207 -1.00 3.91 6.92
CA LEU A 207 -1.61 2.74 7.56
C LEU A 207 -0.72 1.49 7.49
N CYS A 208 -0.08 1.23 6.34
CA CYS A 208 0.82 0.08 6.21
C CYS A 208 2.06 0.21 7.10
N PHE A 209 2.64 1.41 7.23
CA PHE A 209 3.75 1.66 8.16
C PHE A 209 3.32 1.51 9.63
N MET A 210 2.11 1.93 9.97
CA MET A 210 1.54 1.68 11.30
C MET A 210 1.39 0.19 11.60
N ILE A 211 0.99 -0.62 10.60
CA ILE A 211 0.92 -2.09 10.75
C ILE A 211 2.32 -2.67 10.94
N CYS A 212 3.32 -2.21 10.17
CA CYS A 212 4.71 -2.62 10.37
C CYS A 212 5.19 -2.31 11.80
N HIS A 213 4.97 -1.09 12.30
CA HIS A 213 5.32 -0.72 13.67
C HIS A 213 4.62 -1.63 14.70
N TYR A 214 3.31 -1.81 14.58
CA TYR A 214 2.57 -2.70 15.47
C TYR A 214 3.13 -4.13 15.47
N PHE A 215 3.53 -4.67 14.32
CA PHE A 215 4.12 -6.01 14.24
C PHE A 215 5.53 -6.10 14.86
N THR A 216 6.24 -4.97 14.98
CA THR A 216 7.53 -4.91 15.70
C THR A 216 7.39 -4.87 17.22
N THR A 217 6.20 -4.58 17.77
CA THR A 217 5.99 -4.48 19.23
C THR A 217 5.70 -5.83 19.90
N PHE A 218 5.64 -6.92 19.14
CA PHE A 218 5.46 -8.27 19.67
C PHE A 218 6.77 -8.79 20.27
N ASP A 219 6.67 -9.74 21.21
CA ASP A 219 7.82 -10.43 21.81
C ASP A 219 7.71 -11.96 21.59
N PRO A 220 8.50 -12.56 20.69
CA PRO A 220 9.41 -11.91 19.75
C PRO A 220 8.65 -11.13 18.64
N PRO A 221 9.31 -10.16 17.97
CA PRO A 221 8.71 -9.44 16.84
C PRO A 221 8.22 -10.38 15.73
N LEU A 222 7.14 -10.00 15.04
CA LEU A 222 6.58 -10.85 13.96
C LEU A 222 7.45 -10.86 12.70
N PHE A 223 8.30 -9.85 12.51
CA PHE A 223 9.32 -9.84 11.47
C PHE A 223 10.53 -10.68 11.89
N PRO A 224 11.21 -11.37 10.95
CA PRO A 224 12.41 -12.13 11.26
C PRO A 224 13.47 -11.27 11.97
N SER A 225 14.17 -11.82 12.96
CA SER A 225 15.16 -11.08 13.77
C SER A 225 16.36 -10.57 12.96
N ASP A 226 16.70 -11.28 11.88
CA ASP A 226 17.73 -10.95 10.89
C ASP A 226 17.23 -10.00 9.79
N PHE A 227 15.92 -9.69 9.75
CA PHE A 227 15.35 -8.81 8.75
C PHE A 227 15.87 -7.39 8.93
N ARG A 228 16.55 -6.87 7.90
CA ARG A 228 17.05 -5.49 7.86
C ARG A 228 16.85 -4.94 6.46
N TYR A 229 16.64 -3.64 6.33
CA TYR A 229 16.82 -2.95 5.05
C TYR A 229 17.65 -1.70 5.23
N TYR A 230 18.28 -1.28 4.14
CA TYR A 230 18.93 0.01 4.04
C TYR A 230 18.80 0.52 2.61
N LEU A 231 18.84 1.84 2.48
CA LEU A 231 18.84 2.51 1.21
C LEU A 231 20.28 2.71 0.77
N VAL A 232 20.60 2.24 -0.42
CA VAL A 232 21.85 2.55 -1.11
C VAL A 232 21.55 3.68 -2.10
N PRO A 233 22.20 4.86 -1.95
CA PRO A 233 22.06 5.94 -2.91
C PRO A 233 22.47 5.48 -4.32
N PRO A 234 21.81 5.98 -5.40
CA PRO A 234 20.80 7.04 -5.36
C PRO A 234 19.37 6.57 -5.08
N CYS A 235 19.02 5.30 -5.30
CA CYS A 235 17.62 4.80 -5.26
C CYS A 235 17.51 3.25 -5.16
N GLU A 236 18.38 2.58 -4.40
CA GLU A 236 18.34 1.11 -4.27
C GLU A 236 17.91 0.68 -2.86
N LEU A 237 16.82 -0.08 -2.73
CA LEU A 237 16.47 -0.76 -1.49
C LEU A 237 17.26 -2.07 -1.41
N ARG A 238 18.13 -2.19 -0.40
CA ARG A 238 18.74 -3.48 -0.06
C ARG A 238 18.05 -4.06 1.14
N ILE A 239 17.61 -5.31 0.98
CA ILE A 239 17.00 -6.11 2.03
C ILE A 239 17.99 -7.22 2.39
N LEU A 240 18.35 -7.28 3.66
CA LEU A 240 19.13 -8.35 4.26
C LEU A 240 18.24 -9.20 5.19
N GLY A 241 18.72 -10.40 5.47
CA GLY A 241 17.97 -11.41 6.22
C GLY A 241 17.23 -12.37 5.31
N THR A 242 16.81 -13.50 5.88
CA THR A 242 16.06 -14.52 5.16
C THR A 242 14.77 -13.93 4.58
N LYS A 243 14.61 -13.99 3.25
CA LYS A 243 13.36 -13.58 2.57
C LYS A 243 12.14 -14.39 3.01
N LEU A 244 12.35 -15.51 3.69
CA LEU A 244 11.32 -16.32 4.34
C LEU A 244 12.05 -17.17 5.39
N SER A 245 11.81 -16.93 6.68
CA SER A 245 11.99 -17.97 7.68
C SER A 245 10.68 -18.75 7.75
N ALA A 246 10.70 -20.03 7.35
CA ALA A 246 9.56 -20.94 7.42
C ALA A 246 9.14 -21.28 8.88
N GLN A 247 9.59 -20.54 9.89
CA GLN A 247 9.54 -20.93 11.31
C GLN A 247 9.17 -19.81 12.32
N VAL A 248 8.64 -18.65 11.90
CA VAL A 248 7.80 -17.82 12.81
C VAL A 248 6.34 -18.24 12.63
N THR A 249 6.11 -19.53 12.89
CA THR A 249 4.92 -20.25 12.45
C THR A 249 3.95 -20.36 13.63
N MET A 250 2.91 -19.51 13.59
CA MET A 250 1.57 -19.74 14.17
C MET A 250 1.38 -19.59 15.68
N GLN A 251 1.40 -18.35 16.19
CA GLN A 251 0.70 -18.00 17.44
C GLN A 251 -0.50 -17.08 17.22
N HIS A 252 -0.50 -16.24 16.18
CA HIS A 252 -1.57 -15.27 15.94
C HIS A 252 -2.41 -15.63 14.72
N THR A 253 -3.72 -15.40 14.84
CA THR A 253 -4.67 -15.50 13.74
C THR A 253 -4.92 -14.10 13.15
N PRO A 254 -5.48 -13.97 11.93
CA PRO A 254 -5.92 -12.68 11.41
C PRO A 254 -6.82 -11.91 12.39
N ALA A 255 -7.73 -12.60 13.08
CA ALA A 255 -8.64 -12.00 14.06
C ALA A 255 -7.90 -11.41 15.27
N SER A 256 -6.96 -12.14 15.87
CA SER A 256 -6.19 -11.60 17.01
C SER A 256 -5.29 -10.43 16.60
N LEU A 257 -4.71 -10.46 15.40
CA LEU A 257 -3.89 -9.34 14.89
C LEU A 257 -4.73 -8.08 14.60
N VAL A 258 -5.90 -8.24 14.00
CA VAL A 258 -6.82 -7.11 13.74
C VAL A 258 -7.34 -6.52 15.06
N LYS A 259 -7.76 -7.35 16.01
CA LYS A 259 -8.16 -6.92 17.36
C LYS A 259 -7.04 -6.15 18.05
N GLY A 260 -5.87 -6.78 18.14
CA GLY A 260 -4.73 -6.20 18.81
C GLY A 260 -4.24 -4.90 18.18
N PHE A 261 -4.39 -4.72 16.85
CA PHE A 261 -4.09 -3.43 16.20
C PHE A 261 -4.96 -2.29 16.76
N PHE A 262 -6.27 -2.53 16.90
CA PHE A 262 -7.18 -1.51 17.44
C PHE A 262 -6.93 -1.25 18.93
N ASP A 263 -6.67 -2.30 19.71
CA ASP A 263 -6.37 -2.17 21.13
C ASP A 263 -5.04 -1.45 21.38
N TYR A 264 -4.04 -1.73 20.56
CA TYR A 264 -2.74 -1.06 20.60
C TYR A 264 -2.91 0.44 20.30
N TYR A 265 -3.47 0.79 19.14
CA TYR A 265 -3.53 2.20 18.71
C TYR A 265 -4.58 3.03 19.45
N LYS A 266 -5.62 2.41 20.03
CA LYS A 266 -6.54 3.10 20.95
C LYS A 266 -5.81 3.69 22.15
N ASN A 267 -4.81 2.98 22.67
CA ASN A 267 -4.05 3.37 23.86
C ASN A 267 -2.70 4.01 23.51
N PHE A 268 -2.37 4.14 22.22
CA PHE A 268 -1.11 4.72 21.77
C PHE A 268 -1.09 6.23 21.99
N ASP A 269 0.02 6.73 22.52
CA ASP A 269 0.26 8.16 22.65
C ASP A 269 0.83 8.72 21.32
N PHE A 270 -0.03 9.40 20.56
CA PHE A 270 0.29 9.95 19.24
C PHE A 270 1.23 11.17 19.27
N ASP A 271 1.60 11.65 20.46
CA ASP A 271 2.70 12.61 20.61
C ASP A 271 4.05 11.94 20.34
N TYR A 272 4.13 10.60 20.47
CA TYR A 272 5.30 9.81 20.07
C TYR A 272 5.24 9.38 18.60
N PRO A 273 6.40 9.35 17.92
CA PRO A 273 6.45 8.92 16.51
C PRO A 273 6.23 7.42 16.36
N ILE A 274 5.40 7.06 15.39
CA ILE A 274 5.24 5.69 14.91
C ILE A 274 6.37 5.40 13.93
N GLN A 275 7.27 4.51 14.33
CA GLN A 275 8.47 4.16 13.58
C GLN A 275 8.46 2.66 13.29
N PRO A 276 8.33 2.20 12.04
CA PRO A 276 8.53 0.80 11.73
C PRO A 276 10.03 0.47 11.97
N THR A 277 10.39 -0.01 13.17
CA THR A 277 11.77 -0.20 13.67
C THR A 277 12.45 -1.39 13.01
N LEU A 278 12.63 -1.29 11.70
CA LEU A 278 13.23 -2.32 10.85
C LEU A 278 14.59 -1.84 10.29
N GLY A 279 15.05 -0.66 10.71
CA GLY A 279 16.37 -0.06 10.46
C GLY A 279 16.69 1.01 11.51
N GLU A 280 17.94 1.45 11.57
CA GLU A 280 18.39 2.52 12.49
C GLU A 280 18.09 3.90 11.91
N LEU A 281 17.68 4.83 12.77
CA LEU A 281 17.58 6.24 12.40
C LEU A 281 18.93 6.93 12.52
N PRO A 282 19.22 7.93 11.67
CA PRO A 282 20.39 8.78 11.86
C PRO A 282 20.39 9.44 13.25
N GLU A 283 21.55 9.52 13.92
CA GLU A 283 21.70 10.05 15.28
C GLU A 283 21.12 11.47 15.47
N ASN A 284 21.13 12.29 14.40
CA ASN A 284 20.65 13.67 14.42
C ASN A 284 19.35 13.88 13.61
N TYR A 285 18.51 12.84 13.50
CA TYR A 285 17.27 12.94 12.73
C TYR A 285 16.24 13.87 13.40
N PHE A 286 15.97 15.01 12.78
CA PHE A 286 14.98 15.98 13.25
C PHE A 286 13.60 15.69 12.65
N LEU A 287 12.63 15.41 13.53
CA LEU A 287 11.23 15.25 13.15
C LEU A 287 10.51 16.60 13.17
N VAL A 288 9.92 16.96 12.04
CA VAL A 288 9.04 18.13 11.95
C VAL A 288 7.78 17.87 12.79
N PRO A 289 7.44 18.77 13.74
CA PRO A 289 6.21 18.65 14.52
C PRO A 289 4.97 18.53 13.64
N ALA A 290 4.08 17.62 14.01
CA ALA A 290 2.80 17.41 13.35
C ALA A 290 1.80 16.86 14.38
N VAL A 291 0.50 16.89 14.06
CA VAL A 291 -0.53 16.36 14.95
C VAL A 291 -0.37 14.85 15.21
N MET A 292 0.23 14.13 14.26
CA MET A 292 0.70 12.77 14.44
C MET A 292 1.88 12.50 13.50
N THR A 293 2.75 11.58 13.89
CA THR A 293 3.96 11.25 13.14
C THR A 293 4.02 9.78 12.82
N VAL A 294 3.93 9.45 11.53
CA VAL A 294 4.29 8.14 10.99
C VAL A 294 5.49 8.33 10.09
N LEU A 295 6.62 7.75 10.47
CA LEU A 295 7.86 7.88 9.72
C LEU A 295 7.85 6.93 8.52
N ASP A 296 8.07 7.49 7.34
CA ASP A 296 8.38 6.73 6.15
C ASP A 296 9.86 6.30 6.21
N PRO A 297 10.16 5.00 6.34
CA PRO A 297 11.53 4.51 6.46
C PRO A 297 12.37 4.68 5.19
N ILE A 298 11.74 4.99 4.06
CA ILE A 298 12.42 5.12 2.77
C ILE A 298 12.76 6.58 2.51
N SER A 299 11.79 7.48 2.65
CA SER A 299 12.05 8.90 2.42
C SER A 299 12.58 9.62 3.66
N LEU A 300 12.55 8.97 4.83
CA LEU A 300 12.86 9.56 6.13
C LEU A 300 12.09 10.86 6.33
N VAL A 301 10.80 10.86 6.01
CA VAL A 301 9.89 11.97 6.28
C VAL A 301 8.65 11.50 7.00
N ASN A 302 8.04 12.39 7.78
CA ASN A 302 6.70 12.17 8.29
C ASN A 302 5.70 12.09 7.11
N CYS A 303 5.08 10.92 6.90
CA CYS A 303 4.08 10.68 5.85
C CYS A 303 2.64 11.04 6.27
N THR A 304 2.47 11.53 7.51
CA THR A 304 1.21 12.03 8.07
C THR A 304 1.21 13.54 8.32
N LYS A 305 2.13 14.29 7.69
CA LYS A 305 2.15 15.77 7.74
C LYS A 305 0.83 16.41 7.28
N GLY A 306 0.10 15.74 6.40
CA GLY A 306 -1.20 16.21 5.90
C GLY A 306 -2.37 15.89 6.82
N VAL A 307 -2.20 15.07 7.86
CA VAL A 307 -3.29 14.72 8.79
C VAL A 307 -3.66 15.96 9.59
N SER A 308 -4.96 16.25 9.67
CA SER A 308 -5.48 17.37 10.45
C SER A 308 -5.76 16.95 11.90
N MET A 309 -5.90 17.92 12.79
CA MET A 309 -6.28 17.65 14.18
C MET A 309 -7.64 16.91 14.27
N ASP A 310 -8.61 17.33 13.46
CA ASP A 310 -9.93 16.68 13.41
C ASP A 310 -9.85 15.28 12.78
N GLY A 311 -9.00 15.11 11.78
CA GLY A 311 -8.69 13.79 11.21
C GLY A 311 -8.13 12.83 12.24
N LEU A 312 -7.18 13.29 13.07
CA LEU A 312 -6.63 12.49 14.17
C LEU A 312 -7.68 12.19 15.25
N LYS A 313 -8.50 13.17 15.65
CA LYS A 313 -9.60 12.95 16.61
C LYS A 313 -10.58 11.90 16.09
N ALA A 314 -11.04 12.03 14.84
CA ALA A 314 -11.94 11.07 14.22
C ALA A 314 -11.31 9.67 14.14
N PHE A 315 -10.02 9.60 13.81
CA PHE A 315 -9.28 8.34 13.81
C PHE A 315 -9.22 7.69 15.21
N LYS A 316 -8.87 8.46 16.26
CA LYS A 316 -8.87 7.98 17.66
C LYS A 316 -10.25 7.49 18.13
N MET A 317 -11.32 8.19 17.74
CA MET A 317 -12.70 7.78 18.04
C MET A 317 -13.04 6.44 17.37
N GLU A 318 -12.68 6.28 16.09
CA GLU A 318 -12.93 5.04 15.36
C GLU A 318 -12.06 3.87 15.84
N LEU A 319 -10.81 4.10 16.28
CA LEU A 319 -10.00 3.09 16.94
C LEU A 319 -10.68 2.60 18.24
N THR A 320 -11.19 3.53 19.04
CA THR A 320 -11.91 3.21 20.29
C THR A 320 -13.20 2.43 20.01
N ARG A 321 -13.99 2.87 19.04
CA ARG A 321 -15.21 2.17 18.61
C ARG A 321 -14.89 0.77 18.11
N ALA A 322 -13.84 0.63 17.30
CA ALA A 322 -13.47 -0.64 16.71
C ALA A 322 -12.97 -1.66 17.74
N SER A 323 -12.10 -1.22 18.65
CA SER A 323 -11.67 -2.00 19.83
C SER A 323 -12.88 -2.50 20.63
N LYS A 324 -13.83 -1.60 20.94
CA LYS A 324 -15.05 -1.97 21.68
C LYS A 324 -15.87 -3.06 20.97
N ILE A 325 -16.21 -2.86 19.70
CA ILE A 325 -17.05 -3.80 18.94
C ILE A 325 -16.38 -5.17 18.83
N LEU A 326 -15.09 -5.23 18.51
CA LEU A 326 -14.43 -6.52 18.35
C LEU A 326 -14.26 -7.27 19.69
N ASN A 327 -14.01 -6.56 20.78
CA ASN A 327 -13.81 -7.18 22.09
C ASN A 327 -15.13 -7.58 22.77
N GLU A 328 -16.18 -6.78 22.64
CA GLU A 328 -17.48 -7.05 23.28
C GLU A 328 -18.42 -7.87 22.40
N GLU A 329 -18.43 -7.64 21.09
CA GLU A 329 -19.43 -8.21 20.18
C GLU A 329 -18.84 -9.24 19.20
N ASN A 330 -17.52 -9.22 18.99
CA ASN A 330 -16.81 -10.17 18.13
C ASN A 330 -17.35 -10.20 16.68
N ASP A 331 -17.69 -9.01 16.14
CA ASP A 331 -18.30 -8.84 14.82
C ASP A 331 -17.55 -7.78 13.99
N PHE A 332 -16.90 -8.21 12.92
CA PHE A 332 -16.21 -7.28 12.01
C PHE A 332 -17.17 -6.59 11.03
N ASN A 333 -18.33 -7.18 10.71
CA ASN A 333 -19.31 -6.54 9.84
C ASN A 333 -19.85 -5.26 10.46
N LYS A 334 -20.07 -5.26 11.79
CA LYS A 334 -20.49 -4.07 12.53
C LYS A 334 -19.43 -2.94 12.51
N LEU A 335 -18.15 -3.26 12.34
CA LEU A 335 -17.13 -2.24 12.09
C LEU A 335 -17.31 -1.53 10.75
N LEU A 336 -17.85 -2.24 9.77
CA LEU A 336 -18.01 -1.82 8.38
C LEU A 336 -19.38 -1.22 8.08
N GLU A 337 -20.28 -1.15 9.06
CA GLU A 337 -21.48 -0.33 8.96
C GLU A 337 -21.06 1.12 8.67
N LYS A 338 -21.76 1.80 7.76
CA LYS A 338 -21.49 3.22 7.50
C LYS A 338 -21.86 4.02 8.74
N PRO A 339 -21.14 5.13 9.04
CA PRO A 339 -21.60 6.06 10.07
C PRO A 339 -23.03 6.48 9.75
N VAL A 340 -23.93 6.47 10.73
CA VAL A 340 -25.23 7.11 10.58
C VAL A 340 -24.94 8.59 10.32
N PRO A 341 -25.36 9.18 9.19
CA PRO A 341 -25.19 10.60 8.97
C PRO A 341 -25.87 11.36 10.12
N PHE A 342 -25.24 12.43 10.59
CA PHE A 342 -25.93 13.34 11.51
C PHE A 342 -27.21 13.82 10.82
N PRO A 343 -28.37 13.81 11.50
CA PRO A 343 -29.55 14.48 10.97
C PRO A 343 -29.17 15.94 10.64
N GLU A 344 -29.48 16.37 9.42
CA GLU A 344 -29.24 17.73 8.93
C GLU A 344 -29.93 18.79 9.79
#